data_AF-A0A7V8V5L9-F1
#
_entry.id   AF-A0A7V8V5L9-F1
#
_cell.length_a   1.000
_cell.length_b   1.000
_cell.length_c   1.000
_cell.angle_alpha   90.00
_cell.angle_beta   90.00
_cell.angle_gamma   90.00
#
_symmetry.space_group_name_H-M   'P 1'
#
loop_
_entity.id
_entity.type
_entity.pdbx_description
1 polymer ?
#
loop_
_entity_poly.entity_id
_entity_poly.type
_entity_poly.pdbx_seq_one_letter_code
_entity_poly.pdbx_strand_id
1 'polypeptide(L)'
;MLRFHPLRPRGFTLVELLVVIAIIGVLIALLLPAVQQAREAARRMSCSNNLKQLGLGLHNYHDTYQSFPIGSRHAVGTLANPGFGVSWWLGLLAFIEQGNLSDQLTVDGNHPGSLSSGGGGAYDGHAVNGPIVNDNEISAMICPSSPLQAVRSSGYSHTITCPQYTGISGAANDSLGFNLNPANREWEGYQSGIVSLGGMLTPLESVKMRDATDGLTNTIIVGEQSDFVVDTNGNKTATINNHQGFMCGINKTSFGFTERTFNTTTIMYPINGATLSLTGVKNNDGTNNGIFAAHPGGAQVAISDGSVRFLSENLELRTLKLLATRDDGQVLGEF
;
A
#
# COMPACT_ATOMS: atom_id res chain seq x y z
N MET A 1 21.55 -63.58 -46.66
CA MET A 1 21.93 -63.47 -45.23
C MET A 1 22.59 -62.10 -45.03
N LEU A 2 21.83 -61.08 -44.67
CA LEU A 2 22.32 -59.70 -44.50
C LEU A 2 22.97 -59.55 -43.12
N ARG A 3 24.28 -59.29 -43.09
CA ARG A 3 25.05 -59.05 -41.85
C ARG A 3 24.83 -57.61 -41.37
N PHE A 4 24.09 -57.42 -40.28
CA PHE A 4 24.07 -56.16 -39.54
C PHE A 4 25.42 -55.96 -38.86
N HIS A 5 26.18 -54.95 -39.28
CA HIS A 5 27.36 -54.49 -38.53
C HIS A 5 26.87 -53.61 -37.36
N PRO A 6 27.19 -53.94 -36.10
CA PRO A 6 26.90 -53.05 -34.98
C PRO A 6 27.74 -51.78 -35.13
N LEU A 7 27.08 -50.63 -35.26
CA LEU A 7 27.74 -49.32 -35.20
C LEU A 7 28.36 -49.18 -33.81
N ARG A 8 29.70 -49.08 -33.72
CA ARG A 8 30.41 -48.82 -32.46
C ARG A 8 29.95 -47.46 -31.91
N PRO A 9 29.51 -47.38 -30.63
CA PRO A 9 29.29 -46.08 -30.01
C PRO A 9 30.62 -45.33 -29.97
N ARG A 10 30.65 -44.13 -30.56
CA ARG A 10 31.78 -43.20 -30.40
C ARG A 10 31.73 -42.66 -28.98
N GLY A 11 32.77 -42.91 -28.19
CA GLY A 11 32.90 -42.34 -26.85
C GLY A 11 33.15 -40.83 -26.93
N PHE A 12 32.45 -40.06 -26.10
CA PHE A 12 32.64 -38.62 -25.97
C PHE A 12 34.04 -38.33 -25.41
N THR A 13 34.78 -37.42 -26.02
CA THR A 13 36.08 -36.98 -25.49
C THR A 13 35.89 -35.97 -24.36
N LEU A 14 36.82 -35.94 -23.40
CA LEU A 14 36.80 -34.98 -22.29
C LEU A 14 36.76 -33.52 -22.80
N VAL A 15 37.44 -33.25 -23.92
CA VAL A 15 37.48 -31.92 -24.55
C VAL A 15 36.11 -31.52 -25.09
N GLU A 16 35.40 -32.42 -25.78
CA GLU A 16 34.05 -32.14 -26.29
C GLU A 16 33.08 -31.82 -25.15
N LEU A 17 33.16 -32.56 -24.03
CA LEU A 17 32.33 -32.28 -22.86
C LEU A 17 32.66 -30.90 -22.26
N LEU A 18 33.95 -30.57 -22.15
CA LEU A 18 34.42 -29.30 -21.58
C LEU A 18 33.98 -28.09 -22.42
N VAL A 19 34.02 -28.20 -23.75
CA VAL A 19 33.54 -27.13 -24.64
C VAL A 19 32.04 -26.91 -24.49
N VAL A 20 31.25 -27.99 -24.41
CA VAL A 20 29.79 -27.90 -24.26
C VAL A 20 29.42 -27.21 -22.94
N ILE A 21 30.04 -27.61 -21.82
CA ILE A 21 29.77 -26.94 -20.53
C ILE A 21 30.23 -25.48 -20.54
N ALA A 22 31.33 -25.14 -21.24
CA ALA A 22 31.80 -23.77 -21.36
C ALA A 22 30.80 -22.91 -22.15
N ILE A 23 30.27 -23.42 -23.26
CA ILE A 23 29.26 -22.71 -24.06
C ILE A 23 27.96 -22.55 -23.26
N ILE A 24 27.46 -23.60 -22.60
CA ILE A 24 26.26 -23.52 -21.77
C ILE A 24 26.47 -22.52 -20.62
N GLY A 25 27.64 -22.54 -19.98
CA GLY A 25 28.00 -21.59 -18.92
C GLY A 25 27.96 -20.14 -19.40
N VAL A 26 28.52 -19.85 -20.57
CA VAL A 26 28.48 -18.50 -21.17
C VAL A 26 27.04 -18.11 -21.53
N LEU A 27 26.27 -19.00 -22.14
CA LEU A 27 24.88 -18.72 -22.49
C LEU A 27 24.02 -18.43 -21.25
N ILE A 28 24.15 -19.23 -20.19
CA ILE A 28 23.42 -19.00 -18.93
C ILE A 28 23.86 -17.68 -18.29
N ALA A 29 25.17 -17.38 -18.27
CA ALA A 29 25.68 -16.14 -17.70
C ALA A 29 25.13 -14.89 -18.43
N LEU A 30 24.91 -14.97 -19.74
CA LEU A 30 24.32 -13.89 -20.53
C LEU A 30 22.78 -13.83 -20.41
N LEU A 31 22.11 -14.98 -20.28
CA LEU A 31 20.65 -15.06 -20.22
C LEU A 31 20.07 -14.75 -18.84
N LEU A 32 20.77 -15.12 -17.76
CA LEU A 32 20.23 -14.97 -16.39
C LEU A 32 19.94 -13.50 -16.05
N PRO A 33 20.84 -12.51 -16.28
CA PRO A 33 20.54 -11.10 -16.02
C PRO A 33 19.35 -10.60 -16.86
N ALA A 34 19.28 -10.99 -18.13
CA ALA A 34 18.22 -10.59 -19.04
C ALA A 34 16.84 -11.14 -18.60
N VAL A 35 16.77 -12.41 -18.19
CA VAL A 35 15.54 -13.02 -17.70
C VAL A 35 15.06 -12.35 -16.42
N GLN A 36 15.96 -11.96 -15.50
CA GLN A 36 15.56 -11.26 -14.28
C GLN A 36 15.06 -9.84 -14.55
N GLN A 37 15.70 -9.11 -15.46
CA GLN A 37 15.24 -7.79 -15.89
C GLN A 37 13.85 -7.87 -16.54
N ALA A 38 13.63 -8.84 -17.42
CA ALA A 38 12.33 -9.06 -18.06
C ALA A 38 11.24 -9.40 -17.04
N ARG A 39 11.54 -10.26 -16.05
CA ARG A 39 10.61 -10.61 -14.97
C ARG A 39 10.24 -9.40 -14.12
N GLU A 40 11.22 -8.56 -13.76
CA GLU A 40 10.93 -7.37 -12.97
C GLU A 40 10.14 -6.32 -13.77
N ALA A 41 10.44 -6.14 -15.05
CA ALA A 41 9.63 -5.30 -15.92
C ALA A 41 8.17 -5.79 -15.98
N ALA A 42 7.95 -7.12 -16.08
CA ALA A 42 6.61 -7.70 -16.03
C ALA A 42 5.90 -7.45 -14.70
N ARG A 43 6.58 -7.63 -13.56
CA ARG A 43 5.99 -7.34 -12.25
C ARG A 43 5.65 -5.87 -12.05
N ARG A 44 6.51 -4.95 -12.52
CA ARG A 44 6.23 -3.50 -12.53
C ARG A 44 5.02 -3.15 -13.37
N MET A 45 4.86 -3.77 -14.55
CA MET A 45 3.68 -3.58 -15.39
C MET A 45 2.42 -4.06 -14.68
N SER A 46 2.46 -5.22 -14.03
CA SER A 46 1.32 -5.72 -13.25
C SER A 46 0.99 -4.82 -12.06
N CYS A 47 1.98 -4.31 -11.33
CA CYS A 47 1.75 -3.33 -10.25
C CYS A 47 1.12 -2.03 -10.77
N SER A 48 1.62 -1.51 -11.90
CA SER A 48 1.04 -0.35 -12.57
C SER A 48 -0.42 -0.60 -12.99
N ASN A 49 -0.73 -1.80 -13.49
CA ASN A 49 -2.10 -2.18 -13.84
C ASN A 49 -3.02 -2.27 -12.61
N ASN A 50 -2.54 -2.78 -11.47
CA ASN A 50 -3.30 -2.77 -10.22
C ASN A 50 -3.64 -1.32 -9.81
N LEU A 51 -2.64 -0.42 -9.77
CA LEU A 51 -2.88 1.01 -9.50
C LEU A 51 -3.82 1.65 -10.52
N LYS A 52 -3.76 1.25 -11.79
CA LYS A 52 -4.69 1.72 -12.81
C LYS A 52 -6.12 1.26 -12.52
N GLN A 53 -6.32 0.01 -12.11
CA GLN A 53 -7.62 -0.50 -11.68
C GLN A 53 -8.13 0.25 -10.44
N LEU A 54 -7.27 0.56 -9.47
CA LEU A 54 -7.64 1.37 -8.30
C LEU A 54 -8.04 2.79 -8.72
N GLY A 55 -7.28 3.43 -9.60
CA GLY A 55 -7.60 4.76 -10.13
C GLY A 55 -8.95 4.78 -10.86
N LEU A 56 -9.22 3.79 -11.71
CA LEU A 56 -10.52 3.64 -12.39
C LEU A 56 -11.66 3.38 -11.38
N GLY A 57 -11.43 2.51 -10.38
CA GLY A 57 -12.39 2.24 -9.33
C GLY A 57 -12.73 3.50 -8.52
N LEU A 58 -11.73 4.34 -8.22
CA LEU A 58 -11.93 5.62 -7.52
C LEU A 58 -12.74 6.62 -8.35
N HIS A 59 -12.54 6.65 -9.67
CA HIS A 59 -13.36 7.47 -10.57
C HIS A 59 -14.80 6.96 -10.66
N ASN A 60 -15.01 5.64 -10.79
CA ASN A 60 -16.36 5.06 -10.78
C ASN A 60 -17.08 5.29 -9.44
N TYR A 61 -16.35 5.21 -8.32
CA TYR A 61 -16.87 5.58 -7.00
C TYR A 61 -17.29 7.04 -6.99
N HIS A 62 -16.43 7.94 -7.49
CA HIS A 62 -16.72 9.38 -7.55
C HIS A 62 -17.94 9.67 -8.45
N ASP A 63 -18.08 9.01 -9.59
CA ASP A 63 -19.26 9.16 -10.46
C ASP A 63 -20.56 8.76 -9.72
N THR A 64 -20.49 7.72 -8.89
CA THR A 64 -21.65 7.22 -8.14
C THR A 64 -21.99 8.09 -6.93
N TYR A 65 -20.99 8.49 -6.14
CA TYR A 65 -21.16 9.15 -4.84
C TYR A 65 -20.84 10.65 -4.84
N GLN A 66 -20.36 11.19 -5.95
CA GLN A 66 -19.98 12.59 -6.15
C GLN A 66 -18.87 13.09 -5.21
N SER A 67 -18.08 12.17 -4.67
CA SER A 67 -16.90 12.38 -3.84
C SER A 67 -16.02 11.13 -3.84
N PHE A 68 -14.73 11.27 -3.55
CA PHE A 68 -13.86 10.14 -3.23
C PHE A 68 -14.26 9.51 -1.88
N PRO A 69 -13.92 8.23 -1.63
CA PRO A 69 -14.16 7.62 -0.33
C PRO A 69 -13.35 8.35 0.74
N ILE A 70 -13.91 8.40 1.95
CA ILE A 70 -13.18 8.85 3.14
C ILE A 70 -12.03 7.87 3.37
N GLY A 71 -10.79 8.37 3.43
CA GLY A 71 -9.56 7.59 3.57
C GLY A 71 -9.61 6.62 4.75
N SER A 72 -10.03 7.11 5.91
CA SER A 72 -10.24 6.29 7.09
C SER A 72 -11.40 6.89 7.91
N ARG A 73 -12.41 6.08 8.22
CA ARG A 73 -13.58 6.48 9.00
C ARG A 73 -13.42 6.06 10.44
N HIS A 74 -13.98 6.83 11.37
CA HIS A 74 -14.20 6.37 12.74
C HIS A 74 -15.43 5.46 12.83
N ALA A 75 -15.54 4.67 13.90
CA ALA A 75 -16.76 3.90 14.17
C ALA A 75 -17.89 4.79 14.71
N VAL A 76 -19.10 4.24 14.72
CA VAL A 76 -20.28 4.83 15.37
C VAL A 76 -20.20 4.59 16.90
N GLY A 77 -19.09 4.97 17.52
CA GLY A 77 -18.83 4.83 18.96
C GLY A 77 -18.96 6.16 19.71
N THR A 78 -19.01 6.12 21.05
CA THR A 78 -18.90 7.34 21.88
C THR A 78 -17.45 7.53 22.32
N LEU A 79 -17.06 8.73 22.78
CA LEU A 79 -15.72 8.90 23.38
C LEU A 79 -15.51 7.97 24.60
N ALA A 80 -16.58 7.64 25.31
CA ALA A 80 -16.56 6.72 26.44
C ALA A 80 -16.47 5.23 26.04
N ASN A 81 -16.76 4.89 24.78
CA ASN A 81 -16.63 3.55 24.23
C ASN A 81 -15.91 3.63 22.88
N PRO A 82 -14.57 3.69 22.91
CA PRO A 82 -13.77 3.97 21.73
C PRO A 82 -13.85 2.83 20.72
N GLY A 83 -14.06 3.17 19.45
CA GLY A 83 -14.41 2.23 18.39
C GLY A 83 -13.51 2.32 17.17
N PHE A 84 -13.23 1.19 16.49
CA PHE A 84 -12.42 1.15 15.26
C PHE A 84 -13.32 1.15 14.02
N GLY A 85 -13.30 2.24 13.25
CA GLY A 85 -14.09 2.35 12.03
C GLY A 85 -13.45 1.61 10.84
N VAL A 86 -13.84 1.99 9.63
CA VAL A 86 -13.47 1.31 8.39
C VAL A 86 -12.57 2.15 7.48
N SER A 87 -11.76 1.51 6.65
CA SER A 87 -10.93 2.17 5.65
C SER A 87 -11.71 2.52 4.37
N TRP A 88 -11.07 3.31 3.50
CA TRP A 88 -11.53 3.57 2.14
C TRP A 88 -11.66 2.30 1.28
N TRP A 89 -10.91 1.24 1.58
CA TRP A 89 -10.93 0.00 0.79
C TRP A 89 -12.31 -0.62 0.72
N LEU A 90 -13.08 -0.62 1.82
CA LEU A 90 -14.44 -1.18 1.84
C LEU A 90 -15.35 -0.47 0.83
N GLY A 91 -15.23 0.86 0.71
CA GLY A 91 -15.99 1.63 -0.26
C GLY A 91 -15.59 1.33 -1.70
N LEU A 92 -14.35 0.90 -1.93
CA LEU A 92 -13.82 0.63 -3.27
C LEU A 92 -14.13 -0.80 -3.76
N LEU A 93 -14.35 -1.78 -2.87
CA LEU A 93 -14.51 -3.20 -3.24
C LEU A 93 -15.49 -3.42 -4.41
N ALA A 94 -16.66 -2.77 -4.36
CA ALA A 94 -17.68 -2.87 -5.41
C ALA A 94 -17.19 -2.39 -6.79
N PHE A 95 -16.16 -1.55 -6.84
CA PHE A 95 -15.61 -0.92 -8.04
C PHE A 95 -14.30 -1.57 -8.53
N ILE A 96 -13.81 -2.61 -7.84
CA ILE A 96 -12.60 -3.36 -8.19
C ILE A 96 -12.85 -4.87 -8.29
N GLU A 97 -14.02 -5.24 -8.84
CA GLU A 97 -14.44 -6.64 -9.05
C GLU A 97 -14.61 -7.46 -7.75
N GLN A 98 -14.79 -6.79 -6.60
CA GLN A 98 -15.05 -7.42 -5.30
C GLN A 98 -16.48 -7.16 -4.81
N GLY A 99 -17.46 -7.08 -5.72
CA GLY A 99 -18.87 -6.79 -5.40
C GLY A 99 -19.49 -7.78 -4.42
N ASN A 100 -19.32 -9.09 -4.65
CA ASN A 100 -19.85 -10.12 -3.73
C ASN A 100 -19.26 -10.02 -2.31
N LEU A 101 -17.99 -9.62 -2.19
CA LEU A 101 -17.39 -9.39 -0.88
C LEU A 101 -17.96 -8.12 -0.24
N SER A 102 -18.09 -7.05 -1.02
CA SER A 102 -18.68 -5.78 -0.58
C SER A 102 -20.10 -5.95 -0.02
N ASP A 103 -20.93 -6.76 -0.66
CA ASP A 103 -22.34 -6.97 -0.26
C ASP A 103 -22.49 -7.71 1.08
N GLN A 104 -21.47 -8.47 1.49
CA GLN A 104 -21.48 -9.25 2.72
C GLN A 104 -20.94 -8.48 3.93
N LEU A 105 -20.08 -7.49 3.70
CA LEU A 105 -19.40 -6.76 4.77
C LEU A 105 -20.30 -5.65 5.35
N THR A 106 -20.29 -5.51 6.68
CA THR A 106 -20.91 -4.38 7.36
C THR A 106 -19.90 -3.29 7.70
N VAL A 107 -20.33 -2.03 7.56
CA VAL A 107 -19.59 -0.84 8.02
C VAL A 107 -20.19 -0.23 9.29
N ASP A 108 -21.29 -0.81 9.77
CA ASP A 108 -22.04 -0.33 10.93
C ASP A 108 -21.60 -1.06 12.19
N GLY A 109 -21.53 -0.30 13.30
CA GLY A 109 -21.21 -0.84 14.61
C GLY A 109 -20.14 -0.03 15.37
N ASN A 110 -19.68 -0.60 16.48
CA ASN A 110 -18.68 -0.01 17.36
C ASN A 110 -17.25 -0.31 16.89
N HIS A 111 -16.98 -1.44 16.24
CA HIS A 111 -15.66 -1.83 15.74
C HIS A 111 -15.70 -2.52 14.35
N PRO A 112 -16.49 -2.02 13.38
CA PRO A 112 -16.76 -2.72 12.13
C PRO A 112 -15.51 -3.05 11.30
N GLY A 113 -14.45 -2.24 11.41
CA GLY A 113 -13.19 -2.48 10.70
C GLY A 113 -12.13 -3.25 11.48
N SER A 114 -12.36 -3.61 12.75
CA SER A 114 -11.37 -4.31 13.56
C SER A 114 -11.66 -5.81 13.62
N LEU A 115 -10.65 -6.61 13.27
CA LEU A 115 -10.68 -8.06 13.45
C LEU A 115 -10.13 -8.51 14.80
N SER A 116 -9.83 -7.57 15.70
CA SER A 116 -9.41 -7.92 17.06
C SER A 116 -10.58 -8.47 17.89
N SER A 117 -10.35 -9.45 18.75
CA SER A 117 -11.36 -9.89 19.73
C SER A 117 -11.22 -9.24 21.11
N GLY A 118 -10.39 -8.18 21.20
CA GLY A 118 -10.27 -7.25 22.33
C GLY A 118 -10.37 -7.88 23.72
N GLY A 119 -9.30 -8.52 24.23
CA GLY A 119 -9.11 -8.79 25.67
C GLY A 119 -10.30 -9.33 26.47
N GLY A 120 -11.28 -10.02 25.84
CA GLY A 120 -12.48 -10.53 26.50
C GLY A 120 -13.83 -10.00 25.99
N GLY A 121 -13.90 -9.14 24.96
CA GLY A 121 -15.15 -8.70 24.33
C GLY A 121 -15.07 -8.73 22.81
N ALA A 122 -15.92 -9.52 22.16
CA ALA A 122 -15.93 -9.66 20.70
C ALA A 122 -16.30 -8.33 20.03
N TYR A 123 -15.33 -7.71 19.36
CA TYR A 123 -15.61 -6.62 18.41
C TYR A 123 -16.51 -7.15 17.30
N ASP A 124 -17.49 -6.35 16.89
CA ASP A 124 -18.45 -6.70 15.85
C ASP A 124 -17.77 -6.95 14.49
N GLY A 125 -16.73 -6.20 14.13
CA GLY A 125 -15.90 -6.49 12.95
C GLY A 125 -15.30 -7.90 13.01
N HIS A 126 -14.80 -8.34 14.16
CA HIS A 126 -14.30 -9.70 14.36
C HIS A 126 -15.41 -10.75 14.23
N ALA A 127 -16.56 -10.54 14.88
CA ALA A 127 -17.63 -11.53 14.91
C ALA A 127 -18.40 -11.65 13.58
N VAL A 128 -18.60 -10.53 12.89
CA VAL A 128 -19.45 -10.44 11.68
C VAL A 128 -18.60 -10.49 10.42
N ASN A 129 -17.63 -9.59 10.29
CA ASN A 129 -16.81 -9.49 9.07
C ASN A 129 -15.66 -10.49 9.05
N GLY A 130 -15.13 -10.89 10.22
CA GLY A 130 -14.02 -11.82 10.35
C GLY A 130 -14.21 -13.14 9.58
N PRO A 131 -15.33 -13.87 9.76
CA PRO A 131 -15.62 -15.08 9.00
C PRO A 131 -15.70 -14.89 7.49
N ILE A 132 -16.09 -13.70 7.03
CA ILE A 132 -16.27 -13.37 5.60
C ILE A 132 -14.92 -13.14 4.92
N VAL A 133 -14.00 -12.45 5.59
CA VAL A 133 -12.69 -12.11 5.04
C VAL A 133 -11.62 -13.16 5.29
N ASN A 134 -11.91 -14.16 6.13
CA ASN A 134 -10.94 -15.18 6.53
C ASN A 134 -10.38 -15.95 5.32
N ASP A 135 -9.05 -15.96 5.19
CA ASP A 135 -8.29 -16.59 4.12
C ASP A 135 -8.69 -16.12 2.70
N ASN A 136 -9.28 -14.93 2.58
CA ASN A 136 -9.64 -14.33 1.30
C ASN A 136 -8.58 -13.31 0.87
N GLU A 137 -7.75 -13.68 -0.12
CA GLU A 137 -6.76 -12.81 -0.73
C GLU A 137 -7.37 -11.95 -1.85
N ILE A 138 -7.24 -10.63 -1.74
CA ILE A 138 -7.67 -9.69 -2.79
C ILE A 138 -6.44 -9.27 -3.60
N SER A 139 -6.15 -9.98 -4.70
CA SER A 139 -4.92 -9.77 -5.47
C SER A 139 -4.75 -8.34 -6.05
N ALA A 140 -5.85 -7.60 -6.26
CA ALA A 140 -5.80 -6.20 -6.69
C ALA A 140 -5.12 -5.27 -5.65
N MET A 141 -5.07 -5.69 -4.38
CA MET A 141 -4.41 -4.96 -3.29
C MET A 141 -2.92 -5.33 -3.13
N ILE A 142 -2.43 -6.31 -3.88
CA ILE A 142 -1.11 -6.91 -3.69
C ILE A 142 -0.19 -6.53 -4.86
N CYS A 143 0.97 -5.97 -4.55
CA CYS A 143 2.04 -5.72 -5.52
C CYS A 143 2.78 -7.02 -5.83
N PRO A 144 2.88 -7.44 -7.11
CA PRO A 144 3.58 -8.67 -7.48
C PRO A 144 5.09 -8.67 -7.20
N SER A 145 5.70 -7.49 -7.03
CA SER A 145 7.11 -7.36 -6.62
C SER A 145 7.30 -7.36 -5.10
N SER A 146 6.22 -7.32 -4.31
CA SER A 146 6.34 -7.23 -2.87
C SER A 146 6.91 -8.52 -2.27
N PRO A 147 7.91 -8.42 -1.38
CA PRO A 147 8.35 -9.55 -0.57
C PRO A 147 7.50 -9.74 0.69
N LEU A 148 6.45 -8.94 0.88
CA LEU A 148 5.55 -9.01 2.03
C LEU A 148 4.50 -10.09 1.85
N GLN A 149 3.93 -10.56 2.96
CA GLN A 149 2.83 -11.51 2.95
C GLN A 149 1.55 -10.83 2.43
N ALA A 150 0.82 -11.50 1.53
CA ALA A 150 -0.45 -10.98 1.01
C ALA A 150 -1.57 -11.02 2.06
N VAL A 151 -1.60 -12.08 2.85
CA VAL A 151 -2.54 -12.27 3.97
C VAL A 151 -1.78 -12.51 5.27
N ARG A 152 -2.32 -12.02 6.39
CA ARG A 152 -1.75 -12.20 7.72
C ARG A 152 -2.81 -12.57 8.74
N SER A 153 -2.43 -13.36 9.74
CA SER A 153 -3.25 -13.53 10.94
C SER A 153 -3.51 -12.18 11.61
N SER A 154 -4.76 -11.97 12.01
CA SER A 154 -5.18 -10.84 12.85
C SER A 154 -4.66 -10.92 14.30
N GLY A 155 -3.84 -11.93 14.62
CA GLY A 155 -3.49 -12.26 16.00
C GLY A 155 -4.63 -12.93 16.77
N TYR A 156 -5.73 -13.24 16.08
CA TYR A 156 -6.91 -13.93 16.60
C TYR A 156 -7.35 -15.01 15.59
N SER A 157 -8.65 -15.34 15.56
CA SER A 157 -9.21 -16.45 14.79
C SER A 157 -9.28 -16.26 13.27
N HIS A 158 -8.87 -15.11 12.74
CA HIS A 158 -9.01 -14.79 11.30
C HIS A 158 -7.70 -14.34 10.65
N THR A 159 -7.54 -14.65 9.37
CA THR A 159 -6.52 -14.08 8.48
C THR A 159 -7.15 -13.04 7.55
N ILE A 160 -6.40 -12.02 7.16
CA ILE A 160 -6.91 -10.91 6.35
C ILE A 160 -5.86 -10.42 5.36
N THR A 161 -6.31 -9.96 4.19
CA THR A 161 -5.47 -9.27 3.20
C THR A 161 -4.83 -8.00 3.78
N CYS A 162 -3.52 -7.88 3.65
CA CYS A 162 -2.74 -6.68 4.01
C CYS A 162 -2.45 -5.88 2.73
N PRO A 163 -3.11 -4.74 2.50
CA PRO A 163 -2.97 -4.00 1.25
C PRO A 163 -1.59 -3.38 1.14
N GLN A 164 -1.00 -3.47 -0.05
CA GLN A 164 0.33 -2.97 -0.39
C GLN A 164 0.27 -1.66 -1.17
N TYR A 165 -0.92 -1.05 -1.18
CA TYR A 165 -1.20 0.28 -1.69
C TYR A 165 -1.90 1.08 -0.59
N THR A 166 -1.58 2.36 -0.48
CA THR A 166 -2.06 3.23 0.60
C THR A 166 -2.62 4.52 0.03
N GLY A 167 -3.67 5.04 0.65
CA GLY A 167 -4.22 6.34 0.29
C GLY A 167 -3.29 7.48 0.74
N ILE A 168 -3.17 8.52 -0.08
CA ILE A 168 -2.39 9.71 0.29
C ILE A 168 -3.30 10.73 0.96
N SER A 169 -3.06 10.95 2.26
CA SER A 169 -3.85 11.89 3.08
C SER A 169 -3.29 13.31 3.08
N GLY A 170 -2.11 13.51 2.52
CA GLY A 170 -1.46 14.82 2.38
C GLY A 170 0.03 14.77 2.70
N ALA A 171 0.62 15.93 2.95
CA ALA A 171 1.99 16.08 3.40
C ALA A 171 2.08 16.82 4.75
N ALA A 172 3.07 16.43 5.55
CA ALA A 172 3.40 17.13 6.78
C ALA A 172 3.87 18.55 6.46
N ASN A 173 3.33 19.56 7.18
CA ASN A 173 3.72 20.96 7.04
C ASN A 173 5.06 21.23 7.73
N ASP A 174 6.14 20.98 7.01
CA ASP A 174 7.47 21.46 7.35
C ASP A 174 7.80 22.70 6.51
N SER A 175 7.65 23.90 7.08
CA SER A 175 8.04 25.18 6.43
C SER A 175 7.32 25.53 5.11
N LEU A 176 6.53 24.63 4.52
CA LEU A 176 5.85 24.79 3.23
C LEU A 176 4.50 25.51 3.33
N GLY A 177 3.97 25.68 4.54
CA GLY A 177 2.76 26.47 4.78
C GLY A 177 1.45 25.74 4.50
N PHE A 178 1.43 24.39 4.48
CA PHE A 178 0.20 23.64 4.23
C PHE A 178 -0.83 23.86 5.35
N ASN A 179 -2.05 24.26 4.96
CA ASN A 179 -3.09 24.74 5.87
C ASN A 179 -3.80 23.62 6.67
N LEU A 180 -3.67 22.36 6.28
CA LEU A 180 -4.50 21.24 6.76
C LEU A 180 -3.69 20.10 7.39
N ASN A 181 -3.04 20.38 8.52
CA ASN A 181 -2.32 19.38 9.30
C ASN A 181 -2.76 19.40 10.77
N PRO A 182 -3.66 18.50 11.22
CA PRO A 182 -3.84 18.28 12.65
C PRO A 182 -2.52 17.78 13.28
N ALA A 183 -2.03 18.53 14.27
CA ALA A 183 -0.92 18.08 15.11
C ALA A 183 -1.46 16.99 16.06
N ASN A 184 -1.23 15.73 15.71
CA ASN A 184 -1.60 14.64 16.60
C ASN A 184 -0.47 14.39 17.60
N ARG A 185 -0.84 14.42 18.88
CA ARG A 185 0.00 13.94 19.98
C ARG A 185 -0.51 12.56 20.35
N GLU A 186 0.32 11.55 20.22
CA GLU A 186 0.16 10.29 20.95
C GLU A 186 0.60 10.47 22.41
N TRP A 187 0.32 9.43 23.20
CA TRP A 187 0.74 9.29 24.59
C TRP A 187 2.20 9.74 24.78
N GLU A 188 2.44 10.53 25.83
CA GLU A 188 3.76 11.07 26.15
C GLU A 188 4.80 9.93 26.22
N GLY A 189 5.76 9.91 25.29
CA GLY A 189 6.78 8.86 25.17
C GLY A 189 6.70 7.96 23.92
N TYR A 190 5.65 8.06 23.09
CA TYR A 190 5.55 7.40 21.79
C TYR A 190 5.90 8.35 20.63
N GLN A 191 6.56 7.84 19.57
CA GLN A 191 7.00 8.58 18.37
C GLN A 191 5.80 9.08 17.54
N SER A 192 5.15 10.12 18.05
CA SER A 192 3.91 10.70 17.54
C SER A 192 4.06 11.23 16.12
N GLY A 193 3.27 10.75 15.17
CA GLY A 193 3.32 11.19 13.78
C GLY A 193 2.37 12.35 13.45
N ILE A 194 2.50 12.90 12.25
CA ILE A 194 1.58 13.91 11.71
C ILE A 194 0.56 13.24 10.80
N VAL A 195 -0.70 13.69 10.91
CA VAL A 195 -1.76 13.37 9.97
C VAL A 195 -2.12 14.63 9.21
N SER A 196 -2.20 14.52 7.89
CA SER A 196 -2.66 15.58 7.02
C SER A 196 -4.10 15.33 6.59
N LEU A 197 -4.80 16.43 6.34
CA LEU A 197 -6.09 16.48 5.64
C LEU A 197 -5.95 17.22 4.29
N GLY A 198 -4.72 17.39 3.78
CA GLY A 198 -4.43 18.13 2.56
C GLY A 198 -4.43 17.28 1.28
N GLY A 199 -4.47 15.96 1.38
CA GLY A 199 -4.47 15.04 0.22
C GLY A 199 -5.87 14.74 -0.32
N MET A 200 -5.96 13.68 -1.12
CA MET A 200 -7.21 13.28 -1.78
C MET A 200 -7.94 12.13 -1.07
N LEU A 201 -7.22 11.29 -0.32
CA LEU A 201 -7.80 10.26 0.55
C LEU A 201 -7.53 10.61 2.02
N THR A 202 -8.28 11.59 2.51
CA THR A 202 -8.13 12.11 3.86
C THR A 202 -8.87 11.28 4.89
N PRO A 203 -8.36 11.15 6.12
CA PRO A 203 -9.15 10.61 7.22
C PRO A 203 -10.33 11.52 7.55
N LEU A 204 -11.44 10.92 7.99
CA LEU A 204 -12.71 11.55 8.42
C LEU A 204 -13.51 12.35 7.39
N GLU A 205 -12.85 12.94 6.39
CA GLU A 205 -13.49 13.80 5.40
C GLU A 205 -13.43 13.18 4.01
N SER A 206 -14.49 13.40 3.22
CA SER A 206 -14.54 13.04 1.80
C SER A 206 -14.11 14.24 0.97
N VAL A 207 -13.23 14.02 0.00
CA VAL A 207 -12.75 15.05 -0.92
C VAL A 207 -13.39 14.86 -2.29
N LYS A 208 -13.64 15.94 -3.03
CA LYS A 208 -14.17 15.90 -4.40
C LYS A 208 -13.07 16.22 -5.40
N MET A 209 -13.22 15.77 -6.63
CA MET A 209 -12.31 16.11 -7.73
C MET A 209 -12.04 17.62 -7.87
N ARG A 210 -13.07 18.45 -7.67
CA ARG A 210 -12.95 19.92 -7.75
C ARG A 210 -12.09 20.54 -6.64
N ASP A 211 -11.86 19.81 -5.56
CA ASP A 211 -11.12 20.32 -4.40
C ASP A 211 -9.59 20.19 -4.63
N ALA A 212 -9.16 19.46 -5.67
CA ALA A 212 -7.79 19.45 -6.15
C ALA A 212 -7.51 20.69 -7.03
N THR A 213 -7.39 21.85 -6.40
CA THR A 213 -7.18 23.13 -7.10
C THR A 213 -5.84 23.21 -7.83
N ASP A 214 -4.85 22.41 -7.41
CA ASP A 214 -3.55 22.30 -8.08
C ASP A 214 -3.59 21.36 -9.30
N GLY A 215 -4.75 20.75 -9.55
CA GLY A 215 -5.05 19.90 -10.69
C GLY A 215 -4.95 18.41 -10.38
N LEU A 216 -5.94 17.64 -10.83
CA LEU A 216 -5.96 16.18 -10.64
C LEU A 216 -4.73 15.48 -11.24
N THR A 217 -4.16 16.03 -12.31
CA THR A 217 -2.96 15.51 -12.98
C THR A 217 -1.67 15.76 -12.18
N ASN A 218 -1.75 16.58 -11.12
CA ASN A 218 -0.64 17.02 -10.29
C ASN A 218 -0.82 16.66 -8.80
N THR A 219 -1.75 15.77 -8.49
CA THR A 219 -1.98 15.31 -7.12
C THR A 219 -1.99 13.78 -7.08
N ILE A 220 -1.17 13.19 -6.23
CA ILE A 220 -1.14 11.74 -5.99
C ILE A 220 -2.31 11.38 -5.09
N ILE A 221 -3.00 10.28 -5.41
CA ILE A 221 -4.13 9.77 -4.62
C ILE A 221 -3.79 8.45 -3.91
N VAL A 222 -3.00 7.57 -4.53
CA VAL A 222 -2.59 6.28 -3.98
C VAL A 222 -1.12 6.04 -4.27
N GLY A 223 -0.37 5.54 -3.29
CA GLY A 223 1.03 5.16 -3.43
C GLY A 223 1.30 3.72 -2.97
N GLU A 224 2.44 3.17 -3.37
CA GLU A 224 2.88 1.85 -2.90
C GLU A 224 3.39 1.87 -1.45
N GLN A 225 3.10 0.78 -0.75
CA GLN A 225 3.75 0.38 0.50
C GLN A 225 4.11 -1.10 0.39
N SER A 226 4.91 -1.47 -0.60
CA SER A 226 5.11 -2.85 -1.05
C SER A 226 6.45 -3.47 -0.63
N ASP A 227 7.22 -2.89 0.30
CA ASP A 227 8.48 -3.47 0.80
C ASP A 227 8.65 -3.32 2.32
N PHE A 228 9.72 -3.89 2.87
CA PHE A 228 10.13 -3.68 4.25
C PHE A 228 10.74 -2.29 4.42
N VAL A 229 10.44 -1.64 5.54
CA VAL A 229 11.32 -0.56 6.04
C VAL A 229 12.59 -1.19 6.61
N VAL A 230 13.72 -0.53 6.39
CA VAL A 230 15.03 -1.03 6.82
C VAL A 230 15.64 -0.06 7.82
N ASP A 231 16.07 -0.57 8.98
CA ASP A 231 16.79 0.24 9.97
C ASP A 231 18.28 0.41 9.62
N THR A 232 18.99 1.25 10.39
CA THR A 232 20.41 1.50 10.17
C THR A 232 21.30 0.27 10.33
N ASN A 233 20.79 -0.79 10.97
CA ASN A 233 21.49 -2.06 11.16
C ASN A 233 21.12 -3.09 10.06
N GLY A 234 20.26 -2.72 9.11
CA GLY A 234 19.79 -3.60 8.04
C GLY A 234 18.61 -4.48 8.44
N ASN A 235 18.01 -4.30 9.63
CA ASN A 235 16.85 -5.08 10.03
C ASN A 235 15.62 -4.66 9.23
N LYS A 236 14.92 -5.65 8.69
CA LYS A 236 13.72 -5.47 7.87
C LYS A 236 12.48 -5.57 8.73
N THR A 237 11.61 -4.57 8.66
CA THR A 237 10.28 -4.59 9.30
C THR A 237 9.19 -4.29 8.30
N ALA A 238 8.11 -5.09 8.34
CA ALA A 238 6.93 -4.82 7.54
C ALA A 238 6.00 -3.89 8.32
N THR A 239 5.85 -2.64 7.87
CA THR A 239 5.05 -1.61 8.57
C THR A 239 3.56 -1.70 8.24
N ILE A 240 3.20 -2.19 7.05
CA ILE A 240 1.81 -2.40 6.60
C ILE A 240 1.23 -3.78 6.88
N ASN A 241 2.01 -4.70 7.43
CA ASN A 241 1.55 -6.06 7.76
C ASN A 241 0.71 -6.09 9.03
N ASN A 242 -0.17 -5.12 9.24
CA ASN A 242 -0.87 -5.08 10.50
C ASN A 242 -1.96 -6.15 10.60
N HIS A 243 -2.24 -6.58 11.82
CA HIS A 243 -3.28 -7.57 12.12
C HIS A 243 -4.71 -7.12 11.77
N GLN A 244 -4.87 -5.86 11.36
CA GLN A 244 -6.16 -5.26 11.05
C GLN A 244 -6.48 -5.29 9.55
N GLY A 245 -5.48 -5.48 8.69
CA GLY A 245 -5.62 -5.65 7.25
C GLY A 245 -6.27 -4.45 6.54
N PHE A 246 -6.86 -4.74 5.39
CA PHE A 246 -7.48 -3.71 4.55
C PHE A 246 -8.70 -3.04 5.20
N MET A 247 -9.31 -3.63 6.22
CA MET A 247 -10.61 -3.18 6.70
C MET A 247 -10.55 -1.98 7.66
N CYS A 248 -9.54 -1.91 8.51
CA CYS A 248 -9.56 -1.01 9.64
C CYS A 248 -9.37 0.45 9.21
N GLY A 249 -10.17 1.32 9.82
CA GLY A 249 -10.10 2.78 9.74
C GLY A 249 -9.54 3.36 11.02
N ILE A 250 -10.18 4.40 11.56
CA ILE A 250 -9.67 5.17 12.71
C ILE A 250 -10.25 4.64 14.02
N ASN A 251 -9.44 4.65 15.09
CA ASN A 251 -9.96 4.48 16.45
C ASN A 251 -10.46 5.82 17.01
N LYS A 252 -11.72 5.89 17.43
CA LYS A 252 -12.26 7.05 18.13
C LYS A 252 -11.88 6.99 19.61
N THR A 253 -10.89 7.77 20.10
CA THR A 253 -10.53 7.75 21.54
C THR A 253 -10.94 9.03 22.29
N SER A 254 -11.00 8.95 23.62
CA SER A 254 -11.29 10.07 24.54
C SER A 254 -10.32 11.23 24.44
N PHE A 255 -9.15 11.04 23.83
CA PHE A 255 -8.08 12.04 23.72
C PHE A 255 -8.16 12.89 22.44
N GLY A 256 -9.19 12.70 21.62
CA GLY A 256 -9.30 13.32 20.30
C GLY A 256 -8.85 12.38 19.18
N PHE A 257 -8.51 12.97 18.02
CA PHE A 257 -8.09 12.23 16.83
C PHE A 257 -6.88 11.35 17.15
N THR A 258 -6.99 10.03 16.97
CA THR A 258 -5.84 9.13 17.14
C THR A 258 -4.96 9.17 15.90
N GLU A 259 -3.64 9.10 16.09
CA GLU A 259 -2.68 8.85 15.00
C GLU A 259 -2.93 7.54 14.25
N ARG A 260 -3.80 6.66 14.73
CA ARG A 260 -4.09 5.40 14.05
C ARG A 260 -5.00 5.61 12.83
N THR A 261 -4.42 6.08 11.73
CA THR A 261 -5.08 6.23 10.43
C THR A 261 -4.65 5.10 9.51
N PHE A 262 -5.35 3.99 9.60
CA PHE A 262 -5.04 2.78 8.84
C PHE A 262 -5.32 2.98 7.34
N ASN A 263 -4.49 2.35 6.50
CA ASN A 263 -4.60 2.33 5.03
C ASN A 263 -4.48 3.70 4.34
N THR A 264 -4.01 4.71 5.06
CA THR A 264 -3.63 6.02 4.53
C THR A 264 -2.28 6.44 5.11
N THR A 265 -1.54 7.27 4.39
CA THR A 265 -0.30 7.86 4.90
C THR A 265 -0.18 9.33 4.57
N THR A 266 0.45 10.07 5.48
CA THR A 266 0.89 11.44 5.28
C THR A 266 2.38 11.45 4.93
N ILE A 267 2.71 12.09 3.82
CA ILE A 267 4.09 12.20 3.33
C ILE A 267 4.89 13.09 4.27
N MET A 268 5.87 12.47 4.95
CA MET A 268 6.88 13.17 5.74
C MET A 268 8.29 12.88 5.23
N TYR A 269 8.50 11.69 4.65
CA TYR A 269 9.80 11.18 4.23
C TYR A 269 9.84 10.89 2.72
N PRO A 270 11.05 10.84 2.13
CA PRO A 270 11.21 10.45 0.73
C PRO A 270 10.72 9.03 0.46
N ILE A 271 10.47 8.71 -0.81
CA ILE A 271 10.20 7.34 -1.26
C ILE A 271 11.36 6.44 -0.82
N ASN A 272 11.06 5.27 -0.25
CA ASN A 272 12.04 4.34 0.32
C ASN A 272 12.91 4.93 1.46
N GLY A 273 12.56 6.12 1.99
CA GLY A 273 13.35 6.82 3.01
C GLY A 273 12.87 6.66 4.45
N ALA A 274 11.72 6.04 4.67
CA ALA A 274 11.15 5.86 6.02
C ALA A 274 11.81 4.68 6.76
N THR A 275 12.08 4.86 8.05
CA THR A 275 12.61 3.82 8.93
C THR A 275 12.02 3.95 10.35
N LEU A 276 11.99 2.87 11.12
CA LEU A 276 11.32 2.83 12.43
C LEU A 276 11.91 3.77 13.50
N SER A 277 13.12 4.30 13.29
CA SER A 277 13.68 5.32 14.18
C SER A 277 13.08 6.71 13.96
N LEU A 278 12.39 6.91 12.83
CA LEU A 278 11.82 8.19 12.44
C LEU A 278 10.42 8.38 13.02
N THR A 279 10.11 9.63 13.34
CA THR A 279 8.82 10.06 13.90
C THR A 279 7.65 9.64 13.00
N GLY A 280 6.60 9.05 13.58
CA GLY A 280 5.41 8.63 12.83
C GLY A 280 5.57 7.39 11.95
N VAL A 281 6.76 6.76 11.93
CA VAL A 281 6.98 5.47 11.25
C VAL A 281 6.85 4.35 12.27
N LYS A 282 5.84 3.48 12.12
CA LYS A 282 5.55 2.42 13.08
C LYS A 282 5.12 1.16 12.37
N ASN A 283 5.45 0.02 12.98
CA ASN A 283 4.75 -1.22 12.70
C ASN A 283 3.30 -1.07 13.18
N ASN A 284 2.33 -1.41 12.33
CA ASN A 284 0.89 -1.36 12.59
C ASN A 284 0.20 -0.07 12.15
N ASP A 285 0.55 1.05 12.79
CA ASP A 285 -0.28 2.26 12.86
C ASP A 285 0.47 3.55 12.55
N GLY A 286 1.60 3.47 11.85
CA GLY A 286 2.41 4.64 11.50
C GLY A 286 1.73 5.55 10.46
N THR A 287 1.39 6.77 10.85
CA THR A 287 0.79 7.80 9.97
C THR A 287 1.74 8.21 8.85
N ASN A 288 3.03 8.15 9.10
CA ASN A 288 4.08 8.64 8.21
C ASN A 288 4.97 7.52 7.68
N ASN A 289 4.45 6.28 7.61
CA ASN A 289 5.15 5.16 6.99
C ASN A 289 5.62 5.47 5.56
N GLY A 290 4.95 6.38 4.86
CA GLY A 290 5.41 6.94 3.58
C GLY A 290 5.15 6.00 2.41
N ILE A 291 5.83 6.26 1.29
CA ILE A 291 5.79 5.41 0.10
C ILE A 291 7.07 4.60 0.06
N PHE A 292 6.95 3.29 -0.13
CA PHE A 292 8.10 2.41 -0.29
C PHE A 292 7.72 1.22 -1.17
N ALA A 293 8.62 0.82 -2.04
CA ALA A 293 8.37 -0.22 -3.03
C ALA A 293 9.60 -1.08 -3.28
N ALA A 294 9.35 -2.35 -3.58
CA ALA A 294 10.40 -3.32 -3.91
C ALA A 294 10.97 -3.13 -5.33
N HIS A 295 10.46 -2.14 -6.07
CA HIS A 295 10.91 -1.82 -7.41
C HIS A 295 12.25 -1.06 -7.37
N PRO A 296 13.27 -1.50 -8.13
CA PRO A 296 14.51 -0.74 -8.21
C PRO A 296 14.31 0.70 -8.69
N GLY A 297 14.75 1.67 -7.88
CA GLY A 297 14.87 3.08 -8.19
C GLY A 297 13.67 3.96 -7.86
N GLY A 298 12.61 3.43 -7.24
CA GLY A 298 11.40 4.21 -6.95
C GLY A 298 10.14 3.38 -6.75
N ALA A 299 8.99 4.05 -6.79
CA ALA A 299 7.68 3.47 -6.53
C ALA A 299 6.64 3.90 -7.58
N GLN A 300 5.66 3.04 -7.82
CA GLN A 300 4.49 3.40 -8.60
C GLN A 300 3.49 4.17 -7.75
N VAL A 301 2.83 5.16 -8.36
CA VAL A 301 1.76 5.92 -7.74
C VAL A 301 0.61 6.12 -8.73
N ALA A 302 -0.62 6.14 -8.21
CA ALA A 302 -1.77 6.61 -8.96
C ALA A 302 -1.95 8.11 -8.75
N ILE A 303 -2.11 8.83 -9.85
CA ILE A 303 -2.44 10.25 -9.88
C ILE A 303 -3.97 10.39 -9.84
N SER A 304 -4.47 11.51 -9.31
CA SER A 304 -5.89 11.72 -9.06
C SER A 304 -6.73 11.77 -10.34
N ASP A 305 -6.11 11.99 -11.49
CA ASP A 305 -6.71 11.87 -12.83
C ASP A 305 -6.88 10.40 -13.29
N GLY A 306 -6.42 9.43 -12.50
CA GLY A 306 -6.47 8.00 -12.79
C GLY A 306 -5.30 7.50 -13.65
N SER A 307 -4.32 8.35 -13.98
CA SER A 307 -3.05 7.92 -14.57
C SER A 307 -2.13 7.28 -13.51
N VAL A 308 -1.13 6.53 -13.97
CA VAL A 308 -0.14 5.89 -13.09
C VAL A 308 1.24 6.37 -13.51
N ARG A 309 2.07 6.74 -12.54
CA ARG A 309 3.44 7.22 -12.76
C ARG A 309 4.42 6.48 -11.87
N PHE A 310 5.63 6.28 -12.39
CA PHE A 310 6.77 5.83 -11.59
C PHE A 310 7.51 7.05 -11.06
N LEU A 311 7.59 7.19 -9.75
CA LEU A 311 8.34 8.26 -9.10
C LEU A 311 9.68 7.74 -8.62
N SER A 312 10.76 8.44 -8.95
CA SER A 312 12.10 8.07 -8.51
C SER A 312 12.26 8.23 -7.00
N GLU A 313 13.02 7.35 -6.37
CA GLU A 313 13.44 7.51 -4.97
C GLU A 313 14.36 8.72 -4.75
N ASN A 314 14.96 9.24 -5.82
CA ASN A 314 15.75 10.48 -5.80
C ASN A 314 14.89 11.74 -6.01
N LEU A 315 13.57 11.61 -6.15
CA LEU A 315 12.67 12.75 -6.24
C LEU A 315 12.83 13.61 -4.99
N GLU A 316 12.96 14.92 -5.20
CA GLU A 316 13.14 15.86 -4.13
C GLU A 316 11.90 15.86 -3.19
N LEU A 317 12.14 15.78 -1.88
CA LEU A 317 11.07 15.56 -0.90
C LEU A 317 9.99 16.65 -0.97
N ARG A 318 10.37 17.91 -1.19
CA ARG A 318 9.39 18.99 -1.35
C ARG A 318 8.51 18.74 -2.56
N THR A 319 9.07 18.35 -3.71
CA THR A 319 8.29 17.97 -4.89
C THR A 319 7.28 16.86 -4.56
N LEU A 320 7.70 15.81 -3.85
CA LEU A 320 6.78 14.75 -3.40
C LEU A 320 5.68 15.27 -2.46
N LYS A 321 5.99 16.23 -1.58
CA LYS A 321 5.02 16.83 -0.66
C LYS A 321 4.00 17.72 -1.36
N LEU A 322 4.44 18.47 -2.37
CA LEU A 322 3.55 19.25 -3.24
C LEU A 322 2.60 18.31 -3.99
N LEU A 323 3.13 17.23 -4.58
CA LEU A 323 2.30 16.21 -5.24
C LEU A 323 1.32 15.51 -4.29
N ALA A 324 1.62 15.42 -3.00
CA ALA A 324 0.73 14.82 -2.01
C ALA A 324 -0.36 15.77 -1.51
N THR A 325 -0.24 17.07 -1.78
CA THR A 325 -1.17 18.11 -1.34
C THR A 325 -2.02 18.57 -2.52
N ARG A 326 -3.32 18.77 -2.31
CA ARG A 326 -4.27 19.03 -3.41
C ARG A 326 -4.48 20.51 -3.72
N ASP A 327 -4.18 21.39 -2.75
CA ASP A 327 -4.60 22.79 -2.68
C ASP A 327 -3.56 23.75 -2.10
N ASP A 328 -2.27 23.50 -2.35
CA ASP A 328 -1.17 24.36 -1.92
C ASP A 328 -0.85 25.54 -2.87
N GLY A 329 -1.42 25.53 -4.08
CA GLY A 329 -1.27 26.58 -5.07
C GLY A 329 -0.02 26.49 -5.95
N GLN A 330 0.83 25.46 -5.77
CA GLN A 330 2.06 25.24 -6.53
C GLN A 330 1.88 24.10 -7.54
N VAL A 331 1.36 24.46 -8.72
CA VAL A 331 1.27 23.53 -9.85
C VAL A 331 2.67 23.20 -10.38
N LEU A 332 3.00 21.91 -10.45
CA LEU A 332 4.28 21.43 -10.97
C LEU A 332 4.18 21.18 -12.48
N GLY A 333 5.29 21.37 -13.18
CA GLY A 333 5.39 21.15 -14.64
C GLY A 333 5.70 19.70 -14.99
N GLU A 334 6.98 19.34 -14.95
CA GLU A 334 7.46 17.96 -15.14
C GLU A 334 8.22 17.51 -13.89
N PHE A 335 8.02 16.25 -13.49
CA PHE A 335 8.59 15.61 -12.32
C PHE A 335 8.73 14.10 -12.55
#